data_AF-A0A351IP44-F1
#
_entry.id   AF-A0A351IP44-F1
#
_cell.length_a   1.000
_cell.length_b   1.000
_cell.length_c   1.000
_cell.angle_alpha   90.00
_cell.angle_beta   90.00
_cell.angle_gamma   90.00
#
_symmetry.space_group_name_H-M   'P 1'
#
loop_
_entity.id
_entity.type
_entity.pdbx_description
1 polymer ?
#
loop_
_entity_poly.entity_id
_entity_poly.type
_entity_poly.pdbx_seq_one_letter_code
_entity_poly.pdbx_strand_id
1 'polypeptide(L)'
;GDLKFLQEALSTPDGPHLRLCFGYSGWGPGQLEREFLSEMWFLHPAASRHIFELPPETLWQTILREMGGKYATLSMIPEDLSLN
;
A
#
# COMPACT_ATOMS: atom_id res chain seq x y z
N GLY A 1 -12.68 14.90 -7.86
CA GLY A 1 -11.90 14.26 -8.94
C GLY A 1 -12.59 14.56 -10.25
N ASP A 2 -11.83 14.82 -11.30
CA ASP A 2 -12.38 15.12 -12.62
C ASP A 2 -12.76 13.82 -13.35
N LEU A 3 -14.05 13.61 -13.58
CA LEU A 3 -14.57 12.45 -14.28
C LEU A 3 -14.26 12.49 -15.79
N LYS A 4 -14.05 13.68 -16.36
CA LYS A 4 -13.71 13.82 -17.78
C LYS A 4 -12.33 13.26 -18.07
N PHE A 5 -11.36 13.58 -17.21
CA PHE A 5 -10.02 13.00 -17.27
C PHE A 5 -10.06 11.46 -17.25
N LEU A 6 -10.89 10.85 -16.38
CA LEU A 6 -11.01 9.40 -16.32
C LEU A 6 -11.57 8.81 -17.62
N GLN A 7 -12.59 9.44 -18.21
CA GLN A 7 -13.15 8.99 -19.48
C GLN A 7 -12.13 9.06 -20.62
N GLU A 8 -11.36 10.14 -20.70
CA GLU A 8 -10.30 10.31 -21.71
C GLU A 8 -9.17 9.29 -21.53
N ALA A 9 -8.71 9.10 -20.30
CA ALA A 9 -7.65 8.15 -19.98
C ALA A 9 -8.04 6.70 -20.30
N LEU A 10 -9.29 6.31 -20.02
CA LEU A 10 -9.82 4.97 -20.32
C LEU A 10 -10.07 4.73 -21.82
N SER A 11 -10.24 5.79 -22.62
CA SER A 11 -10.50 5.67 -24.06
C SER A 11 -9.21 5.54 -24.90
N THR A 12 -8.04 5.71 -24.27
CA THR A 12 -6.74 5.66 -24.94
C THR A 12 -6.15 4.24 -24.83
N PRO A 13 -5.82 3.57 -25.96
CA PRO A 13 -5.33 2.18 -25.95
C PRO A 13 -4.07 1.94 -25.11
N ASP A 14 -3.16 2.93 -25.05
CA ASP A 14 -1.96 2.94 -24.21
C ASP A 14 -2.03 4.05 -23.14
N GLY A 15 -3.21 4.21 -22.53
CA GLY A 15 -3.44 5.15 -21.45
C GLY A 15 -2.67 4.82 -20.15
N PRO A 16 -2.62 5.75 -19.19
CA PRO A 16 -1.93 5.53 -17.92
C PRO A 16 -2.57 4.40 -17.10
N HIS A 17 -1.77 3.72 -16.26
CA HIS A 17 -2.30 2.79 -15.26
C HIS A 17 -3.08 3.55 -14.18
N LEU A 18 -4.33 3.13 -13.94
CA LEU A 18 -5.23 3.75 -12.97
C LEU A 18 -5.63 2.75 -11.90
N ARG A 19 -5.57 3.18 -10.64
CA ARG A 19 -6.16 2.49 -9.49
C ARG A 19 -7.11 3.44 -8.78
N LEU A 20 -8.37 3.05 -8.67
CA LEU A 20 -9.40 3.85 -8.00
C LEU A 20 -9.49 3.41 -6.54
N CYS A 21 -9.28 4.36 -5.63
CA CYS A 21 -9.43 4.17 -4.19
C CYS A 21 -10.57 5.05 -3.69
N PHE A 22 -11.47 4.48 -2.90
CA PHE A 22 -12.57 5.20 -2.28
C PHE A 22 -12.30 5.37 -0.78
N GLY A 23 -12.34 6.61 -0.32
CA GLY A 23 -11.90 6.96 1.03
C GLY A 23 -10.39 7.21 1.11
N TYR A 24 -9.95 7.64 2.28
CA TYR A 24 -8.54 7.92 2.55
C TYR A 24 -8.23 7.68 4.02
N SER A 25 -6.99 7.32 4.32
CA SER A 25 -6.45 7.37 5.67
C SER A 25 -6.00 8.80 5.95
N GLY A 26 -6.40 9.33 7.11
CA GLY A 26 -6.05 10.66 7.55
C GLY A 26 -5.48 10.63 8.95
N TRP A 27 -4.47 11.46 9.19
CA TRP A 27 -3.86 11.64 10.50
C TRP A 27 -4.12 13.05 10.99
N GLY A 28 -4.45 13.19 12.28
CA GLY A 28 -4.48 14.47 12.95
C GLY A 28 -3.07 15.04 13.14
N PRO A 29 -2.96 16.30 13.58
CA PRO A 29 -1.66 16.94 13.81
C PRO A 29 -0.75 16.13 14.74
N GLY A 30 0.45 15.81 14.24
CA GLY A 30 1.46 15.06 14.98
C GLY A 30 1.11 13.58 15.23
N GLN A 31 -0.01 13.07 14.72
CA GLN A 31 -0.48 11.72 15.03
C GLN A 31 0.41 10.67 14.36
N LEU A 32 0.72 10.83 13.07
CA LEU A 32 1.56 9.89 12.33
C LEU A 32 2.95 9.78 12.95
N GLU A 33 3.52 10.91 13.37
CA GLU A 33 4.83 10.97 14.02
C GLU A 33 4.82 10.23 15.36
N ARG A 34 3.77 10.40 16.17
CA ARG A 34 3.62 9.66 17.44
C ARG A 34 3.45 8.16 17.20
N GLU A 35 2.67 7.76 16.19
CA GLU A 35 2.45 6.35 15.85
C GLU A 35 3.75 5.71 15.33
N PHE A 36 4.49 6.41 14.49
CA PHE A 36 5.80 5.96 14.00
C PHE A 36 6.82 5.80 15.14
N LEU A 37 6.93 6.79 16.04
CA LEU A 37 7.81 6.71 17.21
C LEU A 37 7.41 5.62 18.21
N SER A 38 6.14 5.21 18.21
CA SER A 38 5.63 4.10 19.03
C SER A 38 5.75 2.74 18.34
N GLU A 39 6.52 2.64 17.26
CA GLU A 39 6.73 1.43 16.46
C GLU A 39 5.44 0.82 15.86
N MET A 40 4.38 1.64 15.69
CA MET A 40 3.11 1.18 15.10
C MET A 40 3.14 1.15 13.57
N TRP A 41 4.09 1.86 12.95
CA TRP A 41 4.27 1.90 11.50
C TRP A 41 5.71 1.58 11.10
N PHE A 42 5.86 0.86 9.99
CA PHE A 42 7.12 0.71 9.30
C PHE A 42 7.17 1.58 8.06
N LEU A 43 8.31 2.25 7.83
CA LEU A 43 8.53 3.05 6.64
C LEU A 43 9.30 2.24 5.59
N HIS A 44 8.82 2.28 4.36
CA HIS A 44 9.49 1.70 3.20
C HIS A 44 9.35 2.64 2.01
N PRO A 45 10.39 2.81 1.16
CA PRO A 45 10.28 3.61 -0.06
C PRO A 45 9.16 3.08 -0.96
N ALA A 46 8.30 3.99 -1.43
CA ALA A 46 7.25 3.64 -2.39
C ALA A 46 7.84 3.43 -3.78
N ALA A 47 7.32 2.45 -4.52
CA ALA A 47 7.63 2.22 -5.93
C ALA A 47 6.34 1.97 -6.72
N SER A 48 6.31 2.36 -8.01
CA SER A 48 5.15 2.18 -8.88
C SER A 48 4.67 0.73 -8.95
N ARG A 49 5.59 -0.23 -8.93
CA ARG A 49 5.26 -1.67 -8.91
C ARG A 49 4.42 -2.08 -7.71
N HIS A 50 4.61 -1.44 -6.55
CA HIS A 50 3.81 -1.71 -5.35
C HIS A 50 2.34 -1.28 -5.52
N ILE A 51 2.09 -0.30 -6.39
CA ILE A 51 0.75 0.24 -6.60
C ILE A 51 0.06 -0.43 -7.81
N PHE A 52 0.81 -0.70 -8.89
CA PHE A 52 0.24 -1.07 -10.19
C PHE A 52 0.50 -2.51 -10.61
N GLU A 53 1.60 -3.12 -10.16
CA GLU A 53 2.01 -4.45 -10.63
C GLU A 53 1.68 -5.56 -9.61
N LEU A 54 1.74 -5.25 -8.32
CA LEU A 54 1.50 -6.24 -7.26
C LEU A 54 -0.02 -6.40 -6.95
N PRO A 55 -0.49 -7.66 -6.84
CA PRO A 55 -1.82 -7.96 -6.31
C PRO A 55 -1.96 -7.46 -4.86
N PRO A 56 -3.11 -6.87 -4.47
CA PRO A 56 -3.34 -6.42 -3.09
C PRO A 56 -3.12 -7.50 -2.03
N GLU A 57 -3.48 -8.73 -2.33
CA GLU A 57 -3.43 -9.89 -1.43
C GLU A 57 -1.99 -10.30 -1.08
N THR A 58 -1.02 -9.96 -1.94
CA THR A 58 0.40 -10.29 -1.73
C THR A 58 1.26 -9.07 -1.46
N LEU A 59 0.68 -7.85 -1.57
CA LEU A 59 1.39 -6.59 -1.44
C LEU A 59 2.12 -6.46 -0.10
N TRP A 60 1.40 -6.71 1.00
CA TRP A 60 1.94 -6.59 2.35
C TRP A 60 3.10 -7.56 2.59
N GLN A 61 2.89 -8.84 2.26
CA GLN A 61 3.93 -9.87 2.38
C GLN A 61 5.16 -9.53 1.54
N THR A 62 4.95 -9.04 0.32
CA THR A 62 6.03 -8.70 -0.61
C THR A 62 6.87 -7.54 -0.10
N ILE A 63 6.23 -6.46 0.40
CA ILE A 63 6.94 -5.31 0.98
C ILE A 63 7.74 -5.72 2.22
N LEU A 64 7.16 -6.52 3.12
CA LEU A 64 7.88 -6.99 4.32
C LEU A 64 9.10 -7.86 3.98
N ARG A 65 9.03 -8.66 2.91
CA ARG A 65 10.16 -9.43 2.41
C ARG A 65 11.25 -8.54 1.83
N GLU A 66 10.87 -7.50 1.09
CA GLU A 66 11.80 -6.51 0.52
C GLU A 66 12.54 -5.71 1.60
N MET A 67 11.86 -5.37 2.69
CA MET A 67 12.48 -4.73 3.86
C MET A 67 13.57 -5.59 4.52
N GLY A 68 13.48 -6.92 4.39
CA GLY A 68 14.48 -7.86 4.87
C GLY A 68 14.62 -7.91 6.40
N GLY A 69 15.65 -8.62 6.88
CA GLY A 69 15.96 -8.73 8.30
C GLY A 69 14.78 -9.21 9.15
N LYS A 70 14.49 -8.50 10.25
CA LYS A 70 13.38 -8.82 11.17
C LYS A 70 11.99 -8.69 10.53
N TYR A 71 11.84 -7.87 9.49
CA TYR A 71 10.56 -7.65 8.82
C TYR A 71 10.14 -8.84 7.95
N ALA A 72 11.11 -9.53 7.35
CA ALA A 72 10.86 -10.73 6.56
C ALA A 72 10.22 -11.86 7.38
N THR A 73 10.54 -11.97 8.68
CA THR A 73 9.91 -12.93 9.59
C THR A 73 8.42 -12.61 9.83
N LEU A 74 8.07 -11.33 9.93
CA LEU A 74 6.67 -10.90 10.06
C LEU A 74 5.84 -11.23 8.82
N SER A 75 6.46 -11.33 7.64
CA SER A 75 5.80 -11.70 6.38
C SER A 75 5.22 -13.13 6.37
N MET A 76 5.56 -13.95 7.37
CA MET A 76 5.09 -15.32 7.53
C MET A 76 3.89 -15.44 8.49
N ILE A 77 3.52 -14.35 9.17
CA ILE A 77 2.35 -14.32 10.06
C ILE A 77 1.10 -14.25 9.17
N PRO A 78 0.13 -15.17 9.35
CA PRO A 78 -1.12 -15.13 8.60
C PRO A 78 -1.93 -13.88 8.95
N GLU A 79 -2.65 -13.32 7.98
CA GLU A 79 -3.53 -12.16 8.18
C GLU A 79 -4.68 -12.45 9.16
N ASP A 80 -5.06 -13.72 9.30
CA ASP A 80 -6.04 -14.19 10.28
C ASP A 80 -5.34 -14.92 11.43
N LEU A 81 -5.34 -14.29 12.60
CA LEU A 81 -4.77 -14.83 13.85
C LEU A 81 -5.63 -15.92 14.50
N SER A 82 -6.84 -16.19 13.99
CA SER A 82 -7.74 -17.23 14.50
C SER A 82 -7.36 -18.67 14.09
N LEU A 83 -6.34 -18.83 13.24
CA LEU A 83 -5.87 -20.11 12.71
C LEU A 83 -4.77 -20.78 13.55
N ASN A 84 -4.59 -20.40 14.82
CA ASN A 84 -3.66 -21.05 15.77
C ASN A 84 -4.38 -21.88 16.82
#